data_AF-A0A432HX02-F1
#
_entry.id   AF-A0A432HX02-F1
#
_cell.length_a   1.000
_cell.length_b   1.000
_cell.length_c   1.000
_cell.angle_alpha   90.00
_cell.angle_beta   90.00
_cell.angle_gamma   90.00
#
_symmetry.space_group_name_H-M   'P 1'
#
loop_
_entity.id
_entity.type
_entity.pdbx_description
1 polymer ?
#
loop_
_entity_poly.entity_id
_entity_poly.type
_entity_poly.pdbx_seq_one_letter_code
_entity_poly.pdbx_strand_id
1 'polypeptide(L)'
;FEHRRRRYQLVDTPGLLDRPLEDRNPIEMQAIAALEHLGSIVLFLLDPTEHGGTGLVAQENLLDEVAEMLPQTPLMVIDAKSDLFEQPPDAEGRNPLTGHRSISSTEGFGIEELREEIVSRIAIDEQTDPLTLPEGWHRADQ
;
A
#
# COMPACT_ATOMS: atom_id res chain seq x y z
N PHE A 1 13.19 0.87 2.57
CA PHE A 1 13.99 0.35 3.70
C PHE A 1 14.65 -0.97 3.30
N GLU A 2 15.61 -1.47 4.09
CA GLU A 2 16.17 -2.81 3.88
C GLU A 2 15.60 -3.79 4.90
N HIS A 3 15.24 -4.99 4.43
CA HIS A 3 14.80 -6.08 5.31
C HIS A 3 15.27 -7.41 4.72
N ARG A 4 15.97 -8.23 5.53
CA ARG A 4 16.54 -9.53 5.12
C ARG A 4 17.34 -9.47 3.80
N ARG A 5 18.20 -8.46 3.65
CA ARG A 5 19.03 -8.20 2.44
C ARG A 5 18.24 -7.89 1.16
N ARG A 6 16.94 -7.67 1.25
CA ARG A 6 16.11 -7.11 0.16
C ARG A 6 15.87 -5.63 0.39
N ARG A 7 15.86 -4.86 -0.69
CA ARG A 7 15.59 -3.42 -0.67
C ARG A 7 14.14 -3.17 -1.07
N TYR A 8 13.41 -2.49 -0.21
CA TYR A 8 12.03 -2.07 -0.42
C TYR A 8 12.02 -0.57 -0.73
N GLN A 9 11.36 -0.18 -1.81
CA GLN A 9 11.18 1.23 -2.18
C GLN A 9 9.74 1.63 -1.90
N LEU A 10 9.56 2.73 -1.18
CA LEU A 10 8.27 3.38 -1.03
C LEU A 10 8.29 4.57 -1.99
N VAL A 11 7.25 4.68 -2.82
CA VAL A 11 7.08 5.77 -3.76
C VAL A 11 5.82 6.51 -3.35
N ASP A 12 5.98 7.80 -3.06
CA ASP A 12 4.84 8.68 -2.82
C ASP A 12 4.28 9.17 -4.17
N THR A 13 2.97 9.31 -4.28
CA THR A 13 2.25 9.62 -5.53
C THR A 13 1.43 10.93 -5.45
N PRO A 14 1.99 12.05 -4.95
CA PRO A 14 1.26 13.31 -4.85
C PRO A 14 0.85 13.79 -6.25
N GLY A 15 -0.38 14.31 -6.37
CA GLY A 15 -0.98 14.76 -7.63
C GLY A 15 -1.41 13.65 -8.58
N LEU A 16 -1.02 12.40 -8.33
CA LEU A 16 -1.35 11.27 -9.20
C LEU A 16 -2.55 10.49 -8.69
N LEU A 17 -2.64 10.21 -7.39
CA LEU A 17 -3.66 9.34 -6.79
C LEU A 17 -4.44 10.02 -5.66
N ASP A 18 -4.50 11.36 -5.62
CA ASP A 18 -4.99 12.15 -4.48
C ASP A 18 -6.28 12.97 -4.76
N ARG A 19 -6.84 12.87 -5.97
CA ARG A 19 -8.05 13.57 -6.42
C ARG A 19 -8.85 12.74 -7.44
N PRO A 20 -10.15 12.99 -7.69
CA PRO A 20 -10.97 12.19 -8.60
C PRO A 20 -10.38 12.03 -10.00
N LEU A 21 -10.63 10.90 -10.66
CA LEU A 21 -10.14 10.59 -12.00
C LEU A 21 -10.60 11.58 -13.08
N GLU A 22 -11.83 12.08 -12.97
CA GLU A 22 -12.41 13.02 -13.94
C GLU A 22 -11.65 14.34 -14.04
N ASP A 23 -10.90 14.69 -12.99
CA ASP A 23 -10.09 15.91 -12.92
C ASP A 23 -8.66 15.72 -13.47
N ARG A 24 -8.31 14.51 -13.95
CA ARG A 24 -6.94 14.17 -14.39
C ARG A 24 -6.75 14.31 -15.89
N ASN A 25 -5.56 14.76 -16.27
CA ASN A 25 -5.16 14.85 -17.66
C ASN A 25 -4.58 13.51 -18.19
N PRO A 26 -4.45 13.35 -19.53
CA PRO A 26 -3.95 12.10 -20.12
C PRO A 26 -2.54 11.68 -19.69
N ILE A 27 -1.66 12.63 -19.32
CA ILE A 27 -0.30 12.34 -18.85
C ILE A 27 -0.34 11.71 -17.45
N GLU A 28 -1.21 12.22 -16.58
CA GLU A 28 -1.43 11.66 -15.25
C GLU A 28 -2.02 10.25 -15.35
N MET A 29 -2.96 10.03 -16.27
CA MET A 29 -3.51 8.70 -16.53
C MET A 29 -2.43 7.71 -16.99
N GLN A 30 -1.51 8.13 -17.85
CA GLN A 30 -0.40 7.30 -18.29
C GLN A 30 0.57 6.99 -17.14
N ALA A 31 0.81 7.94 -16.24
CA ALA A 31 1.63 7.71 -15.06
C ALA A 31 1.01 6.69 -14.09
N ILE A 32 -0.32 6.68 -13.95
CA ILE A 32 -1.03 5.71 -13.13
C ILE A 32 -1.02 4.31 -13.78
N ALA A 33 -1.27 4.21 -15.09
CA ALA A 33 -1.17 2.94 -15.80
C ALA A 33 0.24 2.35 -15.72
N ALA A 34 1.28 3.18 -15.64
CA ALA A 34 2.64 2.72 -15.40
C ALA A 34 2.83 2.10 -14.00
N LEU A 35 2.04 2.51 -12.99
CA LEU A 35 2.11 1.92 -11.64
C LEU A 35 1.63 0.46 -11.62
N GLU A 36 0.70 0.07 -12.51
CA GLU A 36 0.22 -1.32 -12.64
C GLU A 36 1.36 -2.32 -12.87
N HIS A 37 2.42 -1.88 -13.56
CA HIS A 37 3.57 -2.73 -13.90
C HIS A 37 4.78 -2.56 -12.96
N LEU A 38 4.73 -1.61 -12.03
CA LEU A 38 5.86 -1.29 -11.15
C LEU A 38 5.63 -1.73 -9.70
N GLY A 39 4.38 -1.74 -9.24
CA GLY A 39 4.05 -1.96 -7.84
C GLY A 39 3.93 -3.43 -7.47
N SER A 40 4.63 -3.85 -6.40
CA SER A 40 4.34 -5.15 -5.74
C SER A 40 3.13 -5.05 -4.80
N ILE A 41 2.84 -3.86 -4.28
CA ILE A 41 1.70 -3.59 -3.38
C ILE A 41 1.41 -2.08 -3.39
N VAL A 42 0.14 -1.72 -3.31
CA VAL A 42 -0.33 -0.34 -3.12
C VAL A 42 -0.82 -0.18 -1.68
N LEU A 43 -0.35 0.86 -1.00
CA LEU A 43 -0.85 1.26 0.32
C LEU A 43 -1.77 2.45 0.13
N PHE A 44 -3.05 2.28 0.45
CA PHE A 44 -4.03 3.36 0.44
C PHE A 44 -4.21 3.88 1.86
N LEU A 45 -3.85 5.14 2.10
CA LEU A 45 -4.00 5.79 3.40
C LEU A 45 -5.37 6.46 3.48
N LEU A 46 -6.27 5.86 4.23
CA LEU A 46 -7.58 6.42 4.56
C LEU A 46 -7.45 7.24 5.85
N ASP A 47 -8.12 8.38 5.94
CA ASP A 47 -8.27 9.16 7.16
C ASP A 47 -9.74 9.16 7.60
N PRO A 48 -10.16 8.19 8.44
CA PRO A 48 -11.52 8.11 8.96
C PRO A 48 -11.94 9.34 9.77
N THR A 49 -10.97 10.16 10.21
CA THR A 49 -11.24 11.34 11.04
C THR A 49 -11.56 12.58 10.21
N GLU A 50 -11.37 12.54 8.90
CA GLU A 50 -11.55 13.66 7.96
C GLU A 50 -10.71 14.92 8.25
N HIS A 51 -9.78 14.88 9.21
CA HIS A 51 -8.92 16.02 9.56
C HIS A 51 -7.96 16.41 8.42
N GLY A 52 -7.83 15.58 7.39
CA GLY A 52 -7.06 15.88 6.17
C GLY A 52 -7.74 16.88 5.23
N GLY A 53 -9.00 17.24 5.48
CA GLY A 53 -9.78 18.16 4.64
C GLY A 53 -10.52 17.48 3.49
N THR A 54 -10.42 16.16 3.36
CA THR A 54 -11.18 15.34 2.40
C THR A 54 -12.19 14.49 3.16
N GLY A 55 -13.47 14.62 2.84
CA GLY A 55 -14.54 13.84 3.48
C GLY A 55 -14.45 12.35 3.13
N LEU A 56 -14.95 11.49 4.02
CA LEU A 56 -14.79 10.03 3.93
C LEU A 56 -15.32 9.47 2.60
N VAL A 57 -16.49 9.91 2.16
CA VAL A 57 -17.10 9.49 0.88
C VAL A 57 -16.17 9.77 -0.31
N ALA A 58 -15.48 10.91 -0.33
CA ALA A 58 -14.56 11.23 -1.41
C ALA A 58 -13.30 10.35 -1.37
N GLN A 59 -12.84 9.99 -0.17
CA GLN A 59 -11.72 9.06 0.01
C GLN A 59 -12.10 7.64 -0.43
N GLU A 60 -13.32 7.19 -0.11
CA GLU A 60 -13.86 5.88 -0.51
C GLU A 60 -14.04 5.77 -2.02
N ASN A 61 -14.59 6.81 -2.67
CA ASN A 61 -14.69 6.84 -4.13
C ASN A 61 -13.31 6.76 -4.79
N LEU A 62 -12.33 7.49 -4.28
CA LEU A 62 -10.95 7.44 -4.79
C LEU A 62 -10.31 6.07 -4.56
N LEU A 63 -10.59 5.42 -3.43
CA LEU A 63 -10.15 4.05 -3.17
C LEU A 63 -10.71 3.08 -4.21
N ASP A 64 -12.01 3.16 -4.50
CA ASP A 64 -12.67 2.32 -5.51
C ASP A 64 -12.06 2.54 -6.90
N GLU A 65 -11.85 3.81 -7.29
CA GLU A 65 -11.18 4.17 -8.55
C GLU A 65 -9.76 3.56 -8.64
N VAL A 66 -8.97 3.64 -7.56
CA VAL A 66 -7.62 3.07 -7.52
C VAL A 66 -7.65 1.54 -7.62
N ALA A 67 -8.60 0.90 -6.93
CA ALA A 67 -8.78 -0.55 -6.99
C ALA A 67 -9.16 -1.04 -8.39
N GLU A 68 -9.99 -0.30 -9.12
CA GLU A 68 -10.37 -0.60 -10.50
C GLU A 68 -9.20 -0.44 -11.49
N MET A 69 -8.34 0.56 -11.28
CA MET A 69 -7.19 0.83 -12.15
C MET A 69 -6.04 -0.15 -11.99
N LEU A 70 -5.87 -0.71 -10.79
CA LEU A 70 -4.74 -1.58 -10.45
C LEU A 70 -5.23 -3.00 -10.08
N PRO A 71 -6.02 -3.66 -10.95
CA PRO A 71 -6.69 -4.92 -10.60
C PRO A 71 -5.72 -6.07 -10.35
N GLN A 72 -4.48 -5.96 -10.82
CA GLN A 72 -3.43 -6.97 -10.65
C GLN A 72 -2.45 -6.62 -9.52
N THR A 73 -2.55 -5.42 -8.93
CA THR A 73 -1.67 -5.00 -7.84
C THR A 73 -2.40 -5.14 -6.51
N PRO A 74 -1.88 -5.91 -5.54
CA PRO A 74 -2.48 -6.01 -4.22
C PRO A 74 -2.66 -4.63 -3.58
N LEU A 75 -3.87 -4.33 -3.13
CA LEU A 75 -4.18 -3.07 -2.44
C LEU A 75 -4.40 -3.31 -0.95
N MET A 76 -3.78 -2.50 -0.12
CA MET A 76 -3.90 -2.54 1.33
C MET A 76 -4.38 -1.18 1.85
N VAL A 77 -5.59 -1.16 2.43
CA VAL A 77 -6.15 0.03 3.07
C VAL A 77 -5.64 0.12 4.50
N ILE A 78 -5.15 1.31 4.86
CA ILE A 78 -4.61 1.64 6.17
C ILE A 78 -5.35 2.86 6.70
N ASP A 79 -5.85 2.78 7.92
CA ASP A 79 -6.46 3.92 8.59
C ASP A 79 -5.36 4.76 9.28
N ALA A 80 -5.05 5.91 8.71
CA ALA A 80 -4.08 6.87 9.23
C ALA A 80 -4.68 7.75 10.33
N LYS A 81 -3.79 8.47 11.03
CA LYS A 81 -4.12 9.41 12.13
C LYS A 81 -4.87 8.74 13.28
N SER A 82 -4.45 7.53 13.66
CA SER A 82 -5.06 6.80 14.76
C SER A 82 -4.98 7.52 16.11
N ASP A 83 -4.07 8.48 16.25
CA ASP A 83 -3.99 9.41 17.39
C ASP A 83 -5.22 10.31 17.55
N LEU A 84 -6.05 10.43 16.51
CA LEU A 84 -7.28 11.24 16.51
C LEU A 84 -8.56 10.40 16.61
N PHE A 85 -8.47 9.07 16.72
CA PHE A 85 -9.67 8.22 16.73
C PHE A 85 -10.44 8.36 18.04
N GLU A 86 -11.77 8.37 17.94
CA GLU A 86 -12.64 8.33 19.13
C GLU A 86 -12.48 7.02 19.91
N GLN A 87 -12.30 5.91 19.18
CA GLN A 87 -12.00 4.60 19.74
C GLN A 87 -10.59 4.21 19.34
N PRO A 88 -9.71 3.86 20.30
CA PRO A 88 -8.37 3.43 19.97
C PRO A 88 -8.41 2.13 19.17
N PRO A 89 -7.35 1.84 18.39
CA PRO A 89 -7.19 0.54 17.74
C PRO A 89 -7.26 -0.61 18.76
N ASP A 90 -7.71 -1.79 18.29
CA ASP A 90 -7.77 -3.01 19.08
C ASP A 90 -6.38 -3.57 19.44
N ALA A 91 -6.34 -4.73 20.10
CA ALA A 91 -5.09 -5.34 20.54
C ALA A 91 -4.16 -5.73 19.37
N GLU A 92 -4.72 -5.92 18.18
CA GLU A 92 -4.02 -6.22 16.93
C GLU A 92 -3.63 -4.95 16.14
N GLY A 93 -3.96 -3.77 16.67
CA GLY A 93 -3.70 -2.47 16.06
C GLY A 93 -4.62 -2.16 14.88
N ARG A 94 -5.86 -2.65 14.91
CA ARG A 94 -6.88 -2.39 13.89
C ARG A 94 -7.97 -1.46 14.39
N ASN A 95 -8.53 -0.67 13.50
CA ASN A 95 -9.68 0.17 13.80
C ASN A 95 -10.90 -0.74 14.02
N PRO A 96 -11.57 -0.72 15.19
CA PRO A 96 -12.71 -1.58 15.46
C PRO A 96 -13.90 -1.40 14.52
N LEU A 97 -14.00 -0.25 13.84
CA LEU A 97 -15.11 0.09 12.94
C LEU A 97 -14.86 -0.42 11.52
N THR A 98 -13.65 -0.26 10.99
CA THR A 98 -13.31 -0.62 9.61
C THR A 98 -12.64 -2.00 9.51
N GLY A 99 -12.02 -2.47 10.59
CA GLY A 99 -11.15 -3.66 10.62
C GLY A 99 -9.79 -3.44 9.96
N HIS A 100 -9.51 -2.24 9.43
CA HIS A 100 -8.22 -1.92 8.79
C HIS A 100 -7.13 -1.75 9.84
N ARG A 101 -5.88 -2.00 9.44
CA ARG A 101 -4.73 -1.65 10.30
C ARG A 101 -4.71 -0.14 10.49
N SER A 102 -4.44 0.29 11.71
CA SER A 102 -4.36 1.71 12.07
C SER A 102 -2.92 2.14 12.29
N ILE A 103 -2.58 3.36 11.86
CA ILE A 103 -1.27 3.96 12.11
C ILE A 103 -1.39 5.40 12.60
N SER A 104 -0.41 5.82 13.40
CA SER A 104 -0.14 7.23 13.67
C SER A 104 1.28 7.55 13.25
N SER A 105 1.44 8.41 12.25
CA SER A 105 2.78 8.86 11.82
C SER A 105 3.41 9.86 12.80
N THR A 106 2.60 10.54 13.60
CA THR A 106 3.04 11.50 14.62
C THR A 106 3.53 10.79 15.88
N GLU A 107 2.84 9.74 16.31
CA GLU A 107 3.19 8.96 17.51
C GLU A 107 4.02 7.70 17.20
N GLY A 108 4.10 7.29 15.93
CA GLY A 108 4.81 6.09 15.48
C GLY A 108 4.03 4.78 15.68
N PHE A 109 2.77 4.84 16.13
CA PHE A 109 1.92 3.67 16.33
C PHE A 109 1.68 2.91 15.02
N GLY A 110 1.79 1.57 15.07
CA GLY A 110 1.46 0.66 13.96
C GLY A 110 2.45 0.66 12.78
N ILE A 111 3.51 1.47 12.82
CA ILE A 111 4.45 1.63 11.70
C ILE A 111 5.33 0.40 11.50
N GLU A 112 5.79 -0.24 12.58
CA GLU A 112 6.64 -1.42 12.46
C GLU A 112 5.82 -2.65 12.06
N GLU A 113 4.63 -2.80 12.63
CA GLU A 113 3.67 -3.85 12.25
C GLU A 113 3.25 -3.72 10.78
N LEU A 114 3.01 -2.49 10.30
CA LEU A 114 2.76 -2.22 8.89
C LEU A 114 3.96 -2.63 8.03
N ARG A 115 5.19 -2.32 8.45
CA ARG A 115 6.42 -2.74 7.74
C ARG A 115 6.50 -4.25 7.62
N GLU A 116 6.29 -4.97 8.71
CA GLU A 116 6.33 -6.44 8.73
C GLU A 116 5.25 -7.04 7.82
N GLU A 117 4.04 -6.48 7.83
CA GLU A 117 2.95 -6.93 6.97
C GLU A 117 3.25 -6.70 5.48
N ILE A 118 3.80 -5.54 5.11
CA ILE A 118 4.25 -5.25 3.74
C ILE A 118 5.28 -6.28 3.28
N VAL A 119 6.31 -6.52 4.10
CA VAL A 119 7.35 -7.52 3.80
C VAL A 119 6.75 -8.90 3.63
N SER A 120 5.85 -9.31 4.52
CA SER A 120 5.21 -10.63 4.46
C SER A 120 4.39 -10.80 3.19
N ARG A 121 3.62 -9.79 2.78
CA ARG A 121 2.79 -9.88 1.57
C ARG A 121 3.63 -9.96 0.31
N ILE A 122 4.67 -9.13 0.19
CA ILE A 122 5.59 -9.18 -0.97
C ILE A 122 6.35 -10.51 -1.02
N ALA A 123 6.77 -11.05 0.12
CA ALA A 123 7.49 -12.32 0.16
C ALA A 123 6.62 -13.54 -0.22
N ILE A 124 5.30 -13.48 -0.03
CA ILE A 124 4.37 -14.54 -0.46
C ILE A 124 4.30 -14.61 -1.98
N ASP A 125 4.26 -13.46 -2.65
CA ASP A 125 4.23 -13.36 -4.11
C ASP A 125 5.54 -13.84 -4.76
N GLU A 126 6.68 -13.66 -4.08
CA GLU A 126 8.01 -14.01 -4.59
C GLU A 126 8.40 -15.50 -4.41
N GLN A 127 7.47 -16.45 -4.26
CA GLN A 127 7.80 -17.90 -4.19
C GLN A 127 8.48 -18.39 -5.48
N THR A 128 9.77 -18.12 -5.57
CA THR A 128 10.75 -18.70 -6.46
C THR A 128 11.52 -19.70 -5.61
N ASP A 129 11.58 -20.95 -6.06
CA ASP A 129 12.33 -21.98 -5.37
C ASP A 129 13.77 -21.47 -5.16
N PRO A 130 14.26 -21.32 -3.91
CA PRO A 130 15.59 -20.77 -3.66
C PRO A 130 16.72 -21.67 -4.22
N LEU A 131 16.41 -22.89 -4.65
CA LEU A 131 17.32 -23.79 -5.36
C LEU A 131 17.25 -23.64 -6.89
N THR A 132 16.29 -22.88 -7.42
CA THR A 132 16.24 -22.57 -8.85
C THR A 132 17.23 -21.48 -9.20
N LEU A 133 18.22 -21.85 -10.01
CA LEU A 133 19.16 -20.91 -10.58
C LEU A 133 18.47 -20.10 -11.70
N PRO A 134 18.79 -18.79 -11.84
CA PRO A 134 18.30 -17.98 -12.94
C PRO A 134 18.65 -18.56 -14.31
N GLU A 135 17.88 -18.20 -15.32
CA GLU A 135 18.13 -18.62 -16.71
C GLU A 135 19.55 -18.20 -17.14
N GLY A 136 20.33 -19.16 -17.67
CA GLY A 136 21.73 -18.95 -18.07
C GLY A 136 22.80 -19.23 -17.01
N TRP A 137 22.43 -19.59 -15.77
CA TRP A 137 23.39 -20.04 -14.76
C TRP A 137 23.79 -21.50 -14.96
N HIS A 138 25.07 -21.80 -14.75
CA HIS A 138 25.64 -23.14 -14.94
C HIS A 138 25.00 -24.16 -14.00
N ARG A 139 24.44 -25.24 -14.56
CA ARG A 139 23.97 -26.44 -13.83
C ARG A 139 25.03 -27.52 -13.97
N ALA A 140 25.41 -28.18 -12.89
CA ALA A 140 26.46 -29.21 -12.92
C ALA A 140 26.04 -30.49 -13.68
N ASP A 141 24.77 -30.55 -14.02
CA ASP A 141 23.99 -31.67 -14.55
C ASP A 141 23.54 -31.44 -16.02
N GLN A 142 24.12 -30.46 -16.72
CA GLN A 142 24.09 -30.33 -18.19
C GLN A 142 25.46 -30.61 -18.81
#